data_AF-A0A8D8HA93-F1
#
_entry.id   AF-A0A8D8HA93-F1
#
_cell.length_a   1.000
_cell.length_b   1.000
_cell.length_c   1.000
_cell.angle_alpha   90.00
_cell.angle_beta   90.00
_cell.angle_gamma   90.00
#
_symmetry.space_group_name_H-M   'P 1'
#
loop_
_entity.id
_entity.type
_entity.pdbx_description
1 polymer ?
#
loop_
_entity_poly.entity_id
_entity_poly.type
_entity_poly.pdbx_seq_one_letter_code
_entity_poly.pdbx_strand_id
1 'polypeptide(L)'
;MLELCTVINDEGHSVSKQTPEIRGILFGELFNIYTHINDKLVGLLLRARKHELIAFEGEVLFQRRDDNVPILLLKPIREIREIMVGKQTEIRRSLSPNPQPTNMLK
;
A
#
# COMPACT_ATOMS: atom_id res chain seq x y z
N MET A 1 -4.61 0.26 1.93
CA MET A 1 -3.22 0.11 1.41
C MET A 1 -3.21 -0.84 0.23
N LEU A 2 -3.82 -2.04 0.31
CA LEU A 2 -3.89 -2.95 -0.82
C LEU A 2 -4.59 -2.31 -2.02
N GLU A 3 -5.74 -1.68 -1.79
CA GLU A 3 -6.49 -0.95 -2.81
C GLU A 3 -5.65 0.12 -3.53
N LEU A 4 -4.89 0.94 -2.80
CA LEU A 4 -3.95 1.90 -3.39
C LEU A 4 -2.92 1.23 -4.29
N CYS A 5 -2.32 0.12 -3.84
CA CYS A 5 -1.33 -0.60 -4.64
C CYS A 5 -1.98 -1.24 -5.88
N THR A 6 -3.22 -1.70 -5.78
CA THR A 6 -4.01 -2.21 -6.90
C THR A 6 -4.26 -1.11 -7.93
N VAL A 7 -4.72 0.07 -7.50
CA VAL A 7 -4.95 1.21 -8.42
C VAL A 7 -3.66 1.59 -9.14
N ILE A 8 -2.52 1.69 -8.43
CA ILE A 8 -1.22 1.98 -9.06
C ILE A 8 -0.82 0.87 -10.05
N ASN A 9 -1.11 -0.40 -9.73
CA ASN A 9 -0.81 -1.51 -10.64
C ASN A 9 -1.65 -1.46 -11.92
N ASP A 10 -2.94 -1.14 -11.79
CA ASP A 10 -3.91 -1.22 -12.87
C ASP A 10 -3.79 0.00 -13.80
N GLU A 11 -3.71 1.20 -13.24
CA GLU A 11 -3.64 2.47 -13.97
C GLU A 11 -2.19 2.88 -14.31
N GLY A 12 -1.21 2.34 -13.59
CA GLY A 12 0.20 2.68 -13.79
C GLY A 12 0.84 1.99 -14.99
N HIS A 13 2.01 2.51 -15.36
CA HIS A 13 2.83 2.02 -16.45
C HIS A 13 4.02 1.20 -15.94
N SER A 14 4.55 0.32 -16.80
CA SER A 14 5.79 -0.39 -16.47
C SER A 14 6.95 0.59 -16.39
N VAL A 15 7.73 0.49 -15.30
CA VAL A 15 8.84 1.42 -15.04
C VAL A 15 10.04 1.15 -15.95
N SER A 16 10.26 -0.12 -16.31
CA SER A 16 11.32 -0.54 -17.23
C SER A 16 10.89 -1.79 -18.01
N LYS A 17 11.47 -1.96 -19.21
CA LYS A 17 11.30 -3.18 -20.01
C LYS A 17 11.88 -4.42 -19.34
N GLN A 18 12.84 -4.25 -18.43
CA GLN A 18 13.50 -5.36 -17.72
C GLN A 18 12.68 -5.87 -16.53
N THR A 19 11.82 -5.02 -15.96
CA THR A 19 10.98 -5.31 -14.80
C THR A 19 9.54 -4.85 -15.07
N PRO A 20 8.84 -5.48 -16.03
CA PRO A 20 7.50 -5.07 -16.44
C PRO A 20 6.45 -5.20 -15.33
N GLU A 21 6.70 -6.04 -14.33
CA GLU A 21 5.85 -6.25 -13.16
C GLU A 21 5.90 -5.10 -12.15
N ILE A 22 6.93 -4.24 -12.22
CA ILE A 22 7.03 -3.04 -11.41
C ILE A 22 6.32 -1.90 -12.12
N ARG A 23 5.30 -1.37 -11.45
CA ARG A 23 4.37 -0.36 -11.99
C ARG A 23 4.57 0.97 -11.28
N GLY A 24 4.40 2.06 -12.01
CA GLY A 24 4.44 3.41 -11.49
C GLY A 24 3.41 4.32 -12.13
N ILE A 25 2.96 5.33 -11.39
CA ILE A 25 1.98 6.34 -11.83
C ILE A 25 2.41 7.71 -11.31
N LEU A 26 2.08 8.79 -12.01
CA LEU A 26 2.36 10.14 -11.51
C LEU A 26 1.40 10.50 -10.37
N PHE A 27 1.88 11.30 -9.41
CA PHE A 27 1.07 11.74 -8.27
C PHE A 27 -0.19 12.47 -8.70
N GLY A 28 -0.11 13.35 -9.71
CA GLY A 28 -1.25 14.11 -10.21
C GLY A 28 -2.34 13.20 -10.81
N GLU A 29 -1.94 12.17 -11.55
CA GLU A 29 -2.87 11.18 -12.13
C GLU A 29 -3.57 10.39 -11.02
N LEU A 30 -2.78 9.87 -10.07
CA LEU A 30 -3.29 9.16 -8.92
C LEU A 30 -4.21 10.04 -8.07
N PHE A 31 -3.84 11.30 -7.86
CA PHE A 31 -4.64 12.26 -7.12
C PHE A 31 -5.98 12.52 -7.81
N ASN A 32 -6.00 12.69 -9.14
CA ASN A 32 -7.24 12.88 -9.89
C ASN A 32 -8.18 11.67 -9.77
N ILE A 33 -7.66 10.44 -9.83
CA ILE A 33 -8.44 9.21 -9.60
C ILE A 33 -9.08 9.22 -8.20
N TYR A 34 -8.32 9.62 -7.18
CA TYR A 34 -8.78 9.62 -5.79
C TYR A 34 -9.60 10.86 -5.40
N THR A 35 -9.56 11.96 -6.15
CA THR A 35 -10.20 13.24 -5.79
C THR A 35 -11.71 13.09 -5.65
N HIS A 36 -12.33 12.18 -6.40
CA HIS A 36 -13.76 11.91 -6.33
C HIS A 36 -14.15 10.89 -5.25
N ILE A 37 -13.18 10.22 -4.61
CA ILE A 37 -13.41 9.03 -3.80
C ILE A 37 -12.87 9.19 -2.36
N ASN A 38 -11.72 9.84 -2.17
CA ASN A 38 -11.02 9.85 -0.88
C ASN A 38 -10.06 11.05 -0.73
N ASP A 39 -10.28 11.88 0.28
CA ASP A 39 -9.43 13.03 0.65
C ASP A 39 -8.15 12.62 1.41
N LYS A 40 -7.98 11.33 1.74
CA LYS A 40 -6.87 10.81 2.57
C LYS A 40 -5.73 10.19 1.77
N LEU A 41 -5.64 10.46 0.46
CA LEU A 41 -4.61 9.86 -0.40
C LEU A 41 -3.20 10.06 0.14
N VAL A 42 -2.83 11.28 0.53
CA VAL A 42 -1.49 11.60 1.04
C VAL A 42 -1.16 10.77 2.29
N GLY A 43 -2.11 10.67 3.22
CA GLY A 43 -1.94 9.82 4.41
C GLY A 43 -1.80 8.33 4.08
N LEU A 44 -2.48 7.86 3.02
CA LEU A 44 -2.38 6.49 2.55
C LEU A 44 -1.03 6.21 1.88
N LEU A 45 -0.52 7.16 1.09
CA LEU A 45 0.81 7.11 0.48
C LEU A 45 1.91 7.03 1.54
N LEU A 46 1.86 7.91 2.56
CA LEU A 46 2.82 7.89 3.66
C LEU A 46 2.80 6.55 4.42
N ARG A 47 1.61 5.98 4.63
CA ARG A 47 1.48 4.67 5.29
C ARG A 47 2.03 3.53 4.43
N ALA A 48 1.74 3.52 3.13
CA ALA A 48 2.26 2.52 2.21
C ALA A 48 3.79 2.59 2.09
N ARG A 49 4.37 3.81 2.10
CA ARG A 49 5.81 4.04 2.14
C ARG A 49 6.45 3.50 3.42
N LYS A 50 5.82 3.72 4.58
CA LYS A 50 6.29 3.17 5.86
C LYS A 50 6.35 1.63 5.86
N HIS A 51 5.54 0.97 5.05
CA HIS A 51 5.56 -0.47 4.87
C HIS A 51 6.40 -0.96 3.68
N GLU A 52 7.21 -0.08 3.07
CA GLU A 52 8.09 -0.40 1.94
C GLU A 52 7.36 -1.05 0.75
N LEU A 53 6.11 -0.62 0.55
CA LEU A 53 5.27 -1.05 -0.57
C LEU A 53 5.46 -0.12 -1.78
N ILE A 54 5.70 1.16 -1.51
CA ILE A 54 5.86 2.20 -2.52
C ILE A 54 7.04 3.12 -2.21
N ALA A 55 7.54 3.79 -3.23
CA ALA A 55 8.51 4.87 -3.13
C ALA A 55 8.10 6.08 -3.98
N PHE A 56 8.45 7.26 -3.50
CA PHE A 56 8.33 8.53 -4.21
C PHE A 56 9.33 9.53 -3.61
N GLU A 57 9.70 10.55 -4.38
CA GLU A 57 10.63 11.59 -3.96
C GLU A 57 9.94 12.67 -3.10
N GLY A 58 10.65 13.19 -2.10
CA GLY A 58 10.13 14.18 -1.14
C GLY A 58 9.53 13.56 0.13
N GLU A 59 9.25 14.37 1.15
CA GLU A 59 8.65 13.90 2.41
C GLU A 59 7.13 13.78 2.34
N VAL A 60 6.49 14.80 1.75
CA VAL A 60 5.04 14.92 1.58
C VAL A 60 4.79 15.56 0.21
N LEU A 61 3.73 15.11 -0.47
CA LEU A 61 3.34 15.58 -1.81
C LEU A 61 2.15 16.54 -1.72
N PHE A 62 2.21 17.60 -2.53
CA PHE A 62 1.22 18.66 -2.58
C PHE A 62 0.69 18.80 -4.01
N GLN A 63 -0.63 18.86 -4.15
CA GLN A 63 -1.31 19.00 -5.44
C GLN A 63 -0.81 20.22 -6.21
N ARG A 64 -0.77 20.13 -7.54
CA ARG A 64 -0.32 21.16 -8.51
C ARG A 64 1.18 21.46 -8.48
N ARG A 65 1.84 21.22 -7.35
CA ARG A 65 3.30 21.36 -7.21
C ARG A 65 4.02 20.07 -7.58
N ASP A 66 3.55 18.97 -7.00
CA ASP A 66 4.25 17.68 -7.04
C ASP A 66 3.56 16.68 -7.99
N ASP A 67 2.68 17.15 -8.88
CA ASP A 67 1.86 16.32 -9.76
C ASP A 67 2.69 15.40 -10.68
N ASN A 68 3.91 15.81 -11.02
CA ASN A 68 4.83 15.05 -11.87
C ASN A 68 5.73 14.09 -11.08
N VAL A 69 5.57 13.97 -9.76
CA VAL A 69 6.36 13.04 -8.95
C VAL A 69 5.87 11.61 -9.21
N PRO A 70 6.76 10.69 -9.65
CA PRO A 70 6.38 9.30 -9.86
C PRO A 70 6.20 8.59 -8.51
N ILE A 71 5.09 7.87 -8.39
CA ILE A 71 4.80 6.92 -7.32
C ILE A 71 5.08 5.51 -7.85
N LEU A 72 6.08 4.85 -7.30
CA LEU A 72 6.56 3.55 -7.76
C LEU A 72 6.16 2.46 -6.79
N LEU A 73 5.64 1.34 -7.27
CA LEU A 73 5.56 0.11 -6.48
C LEU A 73 6.96 -0.45 -6.30
N LEU A 74 7.30 -0.89 -5.08
CA LEU A 74 8.59 -1.54 -4.81
C LEU A 74 8.56 -3.04 -5.04
N LYS A 75 7.35 -3.62 -5.18
CA LYS A 75 7.10 -5.05 -5.32
C LYS A 75 5.93 -5.27 -6.28
N PRO A 76 5.86 -6.42 -6.98
CA PRO A 76 4.70 -6.77 -7.78
C PRO A 76 3.43 -6.85 -6.93
N ILE A 77 2.27 -6.51 -7.51
CA ILE A 77 0.99 -6.50 -6.78
C ILE A 77 0.65 -7.84 -6.12
N ARG A 78 1.09 -8.94 -6.74
CA ARG A 78 0.91 -10.29 -6.19
C ARG A 78 1.62 -10.45 -4.84
N GLU A 79 2.88 -10.04 -4.76
CA GLU A 79 3.67 -10.12 -3.53
C GLU A 79 3.10 -9.18 -2.46
N ILE A 80 2.69 -7.97 -2.84
CA ILE A 80 2.04 -7.02 -1.93
C ILE A 80 0.77 -7.62 -1.31
N ARG A 81 -0.04 -8.33 -2.11
CA ARG A 81 -1.24 -9.02 -1.63
C ARG A 81 -0.90 -10.09 -0.59
N GLU A 82 0.12 -10.89 -0.84
CA GLU A 82 0.57 -11.94 0.09
C GLU A 82 1.06 -11.35 1.41
N ILE A 83 1.88 -10.28 1.37
CA ILE A 83 2.37 -9.57 2.56
C ILE A 83 1.21 -9.02 3.40
N MET A 84 0.22 -8.42 2.75
CA MET A 84 -0.91 -7.80 3.44
C MET A 84 -1.89 -8.82 4.03
N VAL A 85 -2.13 -9.93 3.33
CA VAL A 85 -2.98 -11.01 3.83
C VAL A 85 -2.27 -11.75 4.98
N GLY A 86 -0.98 -12.06 4.84
CA GLY A 86 -0.19 -12.75 5.87
C GLY A 86 -0.12 -11.99 7.20
N LYS A 87 0.12 -10.67 7.14
CA LYS A 87 0.14 -9.80 8.34
C LYS A 87 -1.20 -9.76 9.06
N GLN A 88 -2.33 -9.85 8.33
CA GLN A 88 -3.66 -9.86 8.95
C GLN A 88 -3.89 -11.13 9.79
N THR A 89 -3.37 -12.28 9.33
CA THR A 89 -3.47 -13.57 10.03
C THR A 89 -2.61 -13.61 11.28
N GLU A 90 -1.41 -13.05 11.24
CA GLU A 90 -0.47 -13.04 12.37
C GLU A 90 -0.91 -12.09 13.50
N ILE A 91 -1.45 -10.91 13.13
CA ILE A 91 -2.08 -9.99 14.09
C ILE A 91 -3.30 -10.64 14.76
N ARG A 92 -4.16 -11.33 14.00
CA ARG A 92 -5.31 -12.05 14.57
C ARG A 92 -4.89 -13.18 15.52
N ARG A 93 -3.80 -13.89 15.21
CA ARG A 93 -3.27 -14.96 16.08
C ARG A 93 -2.67 -14.42 17.38
N SER A 94 -1.98 -13.29 17.34
CA SER A 94 -1.37 -12.66 18.52
C SER A 94 -2.39 -11.97 19.43
N LEU A 95 -3.54 -11.52 18.89
CA LEU A 95 -4.64 -10.91 19.66
C LEU A 95 -5.60 -11.92 20.31
N SER A 96 -5.50 -13.21 20.00
CA SER A 96 -6.32 -14.27 20.61
C SER A 96 -5.49 -15.11 21.58
N PRO A 97 -5.33 -14.71 22.86
CA PRO A 97 -4.98 -15.67 23.89
C PRO A 97 -6.17 -16.62 24.06
N ASN A 98 -6.00 -17.87 23.62
CA ASN A 98 -6.98 -18.92 23.86
C ASN A 98 -7.26 -18.97 25.38
N PRO A 99 -8.50 -18.79 25.86
CA PRO A 99 -8.78 -18.91 27.28
C PRO A 99 -8.41 -20.34 27.71
N GLN A 100 -7.49 -20.45 28.66
CA GLN A 100 -7.18 -21.74 29.26
C GLN A 100 -8.45 -22.24 29.97
N PRO A 101 -8.91 -23.47 29.73
CA PRO A 101 -9.98 -24.03 30.53
C PRO A 101 -9.46 -24.17 31.96
N THR A 102 -9.98 -23.34 32.86
CA THR A 102 -9.72 -23.45 34.30
C THR A 102 -10.41 -24.70 34.81
N ASN A 103 -9.75 -25.84 34.66
CA ASN A 103 -10.16 -27.10 35.28
C ASN A 103 -9.15 -27.47 36.36
N MET A 104 -9.17 -26.69 37.44
CA MET A 104 -8.61 -27.02 38.77
C MET A 104 -9.48 -26.21 39.75
N LEU A 105 -10.33 -26.81 40.57
CA LEU A 105 -9.99 -27.69 41.67
C LEU A 105 -11.14 -28.68 41.97
N LYS A 106 -10.71 -29.81 42.55
CA LYS A 106 -11.49 -30.89 43.16
C LYS A 106 -12.64 -30.41 44.05
#